data_AF-A0A4R0G850-F1
#
_entry.id   AF-A0A4R0G850-F1
#
_cell.length_a   1.000
_cell.length_b   1.000
_cell.length_c   1.000
_cell.angle_alpha   90.00
_cell.angle_beta   90.00
_cell.angle_gamma   90.00
#
_symmetry.space_group_name_H-M   'P 1'
#
loop_
_entity.id
_entity.type
_entity.pdbx_description
1 polymer ?
#
loop_
_entity_poly.entity_id
_entity_poly.type
_entity_poly.pdbx_seq_one_letter_code
_entity_poly.pdbx_strand_id
1 'polypeptide(L)'
;MAQRRCVARVAVSSIAGTTILALAAPAWAGSDVPLHSAHRGATAADFTQECRDERFANRPADHDGWHFVLPGGQSAGGFEKLTLTFDAAGSTVTVTVPDSDDAYPDALYAANGRLIHAYLFTPAGWTLVNGGATISGTAERFNLSHTCAGTPTSPSPTLAPSPTRSASESPVPSESPSTSESPVPSESPSTSESPIPSESPSTSESPIPSESPVPSESPVPSASPVPSGTPDGGGGGDLPLTGAAVTSIALAGVGLVGGGVALLALRRRRDRITFTS
;
A
#
# COMPACT_ATOMS: atom_id res chain seq x y z
N MET A 1 -9.50 -79.32 38.53
CA MET A 1 -8.08 -79.72 38.58
C MET A 1 -7.23 -78.59 38.03
N ALA A 2 -6.06 -78.39 38.64
CA ALA A 2 -5.19 -77.23 38.50
C ALA A 2 -4.29 -77.26 37.24
N GLN A 3 -3.88 -76.07 36.77
CA GLN A 3 -2.48 -75.66 36.44
C GLN A 3 -2.54 -74.41 35.52
N ARG A 4 -2.23 -73.20 36.00
CA ARG A 4 -0.91 -72.61 36.28
C ARG A 4 -0.10 -72.24 35.01
N ARG A 5 0.00 -70.90 34.82
CA ARG A 5 1.18 -70.09 34.39
C ARG A 5 1.59 -70.29 32.90
N CYS A 6 2.09 -69.31 32.13
CA CYS A 6 2.90 -68.11 32.41
C CYS A 6 2.91 -67.22 31.14
N VAL A 7 2.97 -65.88 31.31
CA VAL A 7 3.82 -64.89 30.60
C VAL A 7 3.72 -64.87 29.04
N ALA A 8 3.37 -63.76 28.37
CA ALA A 8 4.18 -62.55 28.29
C ALA A 8 3.39 -61.36 27.69
N ARG A 9 3.71 -60.16 28.18
CA ARG A 9 3.38 -58.89 27.57
C ARG A 9 4.03 -58.78 26.18
N VAL A 10 3.27 -58.36 25.17
CA VAL A 10 3.81 -57.50 24.10
C VAL A 10 2.75 -56.43 23.82
N ALA A 11 2.92 -55.27 24.44
CA ALA A 11 2.25 -54.05 24.02
C ALA A 11 2.87 -53.62 22.69
N VAL A 12 2.15 -53.80 21.59
CA VAL A 12 2.54 -53.21 20.30
C VAL A 12 2.02 -51.78 20.31
N SER A 13 2.89 -50.82 20.67
CA SER A 13 2.66 -49.41 20.38
C SER A 13 2.82 -49.19 18.89
N SER A 14 1.71 -49.08 18.18
CA SER A 14 1.65 -48.57 16.82
C SER A 14 1.81 -47.05 16.86
N ILE A 15 3.04 -46.56 16.65
CA ILE A 15 3.32 -45.14 16.39
C ILE A 15 2.84 -44.84 14.96
N ALA A 16 1.70 -44.16 14.85
CA ALA A 16 1.25 -43.56 13.61
C ALA A 16 2.15 -42.34 13.32
N GLY A 17 3.08 -42.49 12.37
CA GLY A 17 3.89 -41.38 11.87
C GLY A 17 3.05 -40.51 10.95
N THR A 18 2.48 -39.42 11.47
CA THR A 18 1.91 -38.34 10.67
C THR A 18 3.03 -37.58 9.98
N THR A 19 3.29 -37.91 8.72
CA THR A 19 4.10 -37.08 7.83
C THR A 19 3.34 -35.78 7.54
N ILE A 20 3.64 -34.71 8.27
CA ILE A 20 3.23 -33.35 7.90
C ILE A 20 4.08 -32.96 6.70
N LEU A 21 3.50 -33.09 5.51
CA LEU A 21 4.07 -32.51 4.29
C LEU A 21 3.81 -31.01 4.35
N ALA A 22 4.78 -30.26 4.88
CA ALA A 22 4.75 -28.80 4.83
C ALA A 22 4.83 -28.38 3.36
N LEU A 23 3.68 -28.08 2.76
CA LEU A 23 3.61 -27.37 1.49
C LEU A 23 4.17 -25.97 1.76
N ALA A 24 5.46 -25.77 1.48
CA ALA A 24 6.02 -24.44 1.35
C ALA A 24 5.32 -23.78 0.16
N ALA A 25 4.24 -23.05 0.43
CA ALA A 25 3.66 -22.17 -0.57
C ALA A 25 4.77 -21.19 -1.01
N PRO A 26 4.98 -20.98 -2.31
CA PRO A 26 5.87 -19.92 -2.74
C PRO A 26 5.30 -18.62 -2.17
N ALA A 27 6.02 -18.00 -1.24
CA ALA A 27 5.73 -16.64 -0.85
C ALA A 27 5.99 -15.79 -2.10
N TRP A 28 4.92 -15.33 -2.76
CA TRP A 28 5.05 -14.24 -3.72
C TRP A 28 5.58 -13.05 -2.94
N ALA A 29 6.88 -12.80 -3.08
CA ALA A 29 7.55 -11.74 -2.36
C ALA A 29 7.03 -10.42 -2.91
N GLY A 30 6.36 -9.64 -2.05
CA GLY A 30 6.06 -8.25 -2.37
C GLY A 30 7.35 -7.51 -2.74
N SER A 31 7.27 -6.56 -3.66
CA SER A 31 8.42 -5.75 -4.08
C SER A 31 8.32 -4.35 -3.49
N ASP A 32 9.48 -3.77 -3.15
CA ASP A 32 9.54 -2.39 -2.68
C ASP A 32 9.74 -1.43 -3.85
N VAL A 33 8.87 -0.44 -3.95
CA VAL A 33 8.88 0.58 -5.00
C VAL A 33 9.02 1.98 -4.40
N PRO A 34 9.89 2.83 -4.96
CA PRO A 34 10.11 4.17 -4.43
C PRO A 34 9.00 5.14 -4.85
N LEU A 35 8.84 6.21 -4.07
CA LEU A 35 8.11 7.40 -4.50
C LEU A 35 8.83 8.01 -5.70
N HIS A 36 8.07 8.42 -6.70
CA HIS A 36 8.60 9.17 -7.83
C HIS A 36 9.41 10.38 -7.38
N SER A 37 10.65 10.48 -7.85
CA SER A 37 11.62 11.48 -7.40
C SER A 37 11.14 12.92 -7.58
N ALA A 38 10.35 13.22 -8.61
CA ALA A 38 9.86 14.58 -8.85
C ALA A 38 8.78 15.04 -7.85
N HIS A 39 8.24 14.14 -7.03
CA HIS A 39 7.25 14.49 -6.00
C HIS A 39 7.89 14.71 -4.62
N ARG A 40 9.21 14.49 -4.50
CA ARG A 40 9.95 14.78 -3.28
C ARG A 40 10.12 16.29 -3.14
N GLY A 41 10.05 16.77 -1.90
CA GLY A 41 10.05 18.19 -1.57
C GLY A 41 8.70 18.88 -1.80
N ALA A 42 7.63 18.16 -2.16
CA ALA A 42 6.32 18.76 -2.35
C ALA A 42 5.67 19.08 -0.99
N THR A 43 5.17 20.29 -0.85
CA THR A 43 4.18 20.61 0.19
C THR A 43 2.79 20.31 -0.34
N ALA A 44 1.81 20.12 0.55
CA ALA A 44 0.45 19.92 0.09
C ALA A 44 -0.06 21.12 -0.71
N ALA A 45 0.28 22.35 -0.33
CA ALA A 45 -0.17 23.59 -0.99
C ALA A 45 0.45 23.83 -2.37
N ASP A 46 1.70 23.41 -2.57
CA ASP A 46 2.44 23.66 -3.82
C ASP A 46 2.24 22.56 -4.87
N PHE A 47 1.50 21.49 -4.52
CA PHE A 47 1.16 20.41 -5.43
C PHE A 47 -0.24 20.58 -6.03
N THR A 48 -0.63 19.72 -6.98
CA THR A 48 -1.94 19.74 -7.63
C THR A 48 -3.08 19.69 -6.60
N GLN A 49 -3.89 20.75 -6.52
CA GLN A 49 -5.01 20.85 -5.58
C GLN A 49 -6.30 20.22 -6.12
N GLU A 50 -6.79 19.15 -5.47
CA GLU A 50 -8.08 18.51 -5.79
C GLU A 50 -8.92 18.24 -4.55
N CYS A 51 -9.22 19.30 -3.80
CA CYS A 51 -10.01 19.24 -2.56
C CYS A 51 -11.46 18.78 -2.70
N ARG A 52 -11.98 18.66 -3.92
CA ARG A 52 -13.36 18.23 -4.19
C ARG A 52 -13.52 16.71 -4.23
N ASP A 53 -12.44 15.94 -4.11
CA ASP A 53 -12.52 14.49 -3.93
C ASP A 53 -13.33 14.18 -2.67
N GLU A 54 -14.35 13.32 -2.79
CA GLU A 54 -15.18 12.89 -1.67
C GLU A 54 -14.37 12.24 -0.54
N ARG A 55 -13.23 11.64 -0.87
CA ARG A 55 -12.29 11.08 0.12
C ARG A 55 -11.70 12.14 1.04
N PHE A 56 -11.68 13.39 0.60
CA PHE A 56 -11.21 14.53 1.39
C PHE A 56 -12.32 15.26 2.14
N ALA A 57 -13.60 14.89 1.94
CA ALA A 57 -14.75 15.65 2.46
C ALA A 57 -14.79 15.76 3.99
N ASN A 58 -14.35 14.71 4.71
CA ASN A 58 -14.38 14.65 6.17
C ASN A 58 -13.03 15.00 6.82
N ARG A 59 -12.10 15.56 6.06
CA ARG A 59 -10.78 15.94 6.57
C ARG A 59 -10.90 17.14 7.53
N PRO A 60 -10.16 17.16 8.66
CA PRO A 60 -10.02 18.36 9.46
C PRO A 60 -9.45 19.53 8.64
N ALA A 61 -9.91 20.76 8.92
CA ALA A 61 -9.50 21.94 8.16
C ALA A 61 -8.00 22.27 8.32
N ASP A 62 -7.38 21.84 9.41
CA ASP A 62 -5.97 22.02 9.74
C ASP A 62 -5.06 20.88 9.28
N HIS A 63 -5.59 19.95 8.47
CA HIS A 63 -4.86 18.83 7.91
C HIS A 63 -4.68 18.97 6.41
N ASP A 64 -3.51 18.57 5.93
CA ASP A 64 -3.22 18.31 4.53
C ASP A 64 -3.75 16.92 4.14
N GLY A 65 -4.40 16.85 2.99
CA GLY A 65 -4.80 15.60 2.34
C GLY A 65 -3.80 15.21 1.26
N TRP A 66 -3.37 13.96 1.28
CA TRP A 66 -2.43 13.39 0.31
C TRP A 66 -3.06 12.18 -0.36
N HIS A 67 -2.98 12.11 -1.68
CA HIS A 67 -3.46 10.97 -2.45
C HIS A 67 -2.36 10.40 -3.33
N PHE A 68 -1.97 9.17 -3.06
CA PHE A 68 -0.97 8.42 -3.79
C PHE A 68 -1.61 7.35 -4.66
N VAL A 69 -1.04 7.14 -5.84
CA VAL A 69 -1.51 6.15 -6.81
C VAL A 69 -0.37 5.23 -7.22
N LEU A 70 -0.67 3.93 -7.30
CA LEU A 70 0.22 2.94 -7.91
C LEU A 70 -0.10 2.84 -9.40
N PRO A 71 0.74 3.40 -10.29
CA PRO A 71 0.52 3.26 -11.72
C PRO A 71 0.77 1.82 -12.18
N GLY A 72 0.29 1.51 -13.37
CA GLY A 72 0.50 0.23 -14.03
C GLY A 72 -0.73 -0.67 -14.03
N GLY A 73 -0.69 -1.67 -14.92
CA GLY A 73 -1.74 -2.67 -15.06
C GLY A 73 -1.65 -3.76 -13.98
N GLN A 74 -2.28 -4.90 -14.24
CA GLN A 74 -2.43 -5.99 -13.27
C GLN A 74 -1.11 -6.57 -12.75
N SER A 75 -0.04 -6.49 -13.54
CA SER A 75 1.31 -6.89 -13.14
C SER A 75 1.88 -6.07 -11.98
N ALA A 76 1.43 -4.82 -11.80
CA ALA A 76 1.87 -3.98 -10.69
C ALA A 76 1.26 -4.38 -9.35
N GLY A 77 0.20 -5.21 -9.33
CA GLY A 77 -0.43 -5.62 -8.08
C GLY A 77 -1.03 -4.42 -7.32
N GLY A 78 -1.14 -4.51 -6.00
CA GLY A 78 -1.64 -3.40 -5.16
C GLY A 78 -0.62 -3.01 -4.11
N PHE A 79 -0.82 -1.84 -3.50
CA PHE A 79 -0.21 -1.48 -2.24
C PHE A 79 -0.56 -2.50 -1.15
N GLU A 80 0.47 -2.98 -0.47
CA GLU A 80 0.35 -3.71 0.79
C GLU A 80 0.65 -2.77 1.95
N LYS A 81 1.66 -1.90 1.78
CA LYS A 81 2.07 -0.90 2.77
C LYS A 81 2.83 0.24 2.10
N LEU A 82 2.64 1.46 2.56
CA LEU A 82 3.48 2.61 2.23
C LEU A 82 4.22 3.06 3.49
N THR A 83 5.41 3.60 3.31
CA THR A 83 6.21 4.25 4.34
C THR A 83 6.65 5.59 3.77
N LEU A 84 6.05 6.67 4.27
CA LEU A 84 6.23 8.03 3.80
C LEU A 84 6.99 8.84 4.84
N THR A 85 7.95 9.64 4.41
CA THR A 85 8.77 10.47 5.28
C THR A 85 8.48 11.94 4.99
N PHE A 86 8.10 12.67 6.03
CA PHE A 86 7.79 14.09 5.98
C PHE A 86 8.76 14.90 6.82
N ASP A 87 8.96 16.15 6.42
CA ASP A 87 9.50 17.21 7.26
C ASP A 87 8.35 18.03 7.85
N ALA A 88 8.20 17.93 9.17
CA ALA A 88 7.21 18.61 9.98
C ALA A 88 7.91 19.75 10.75
N ALA A 89 8.03 20.92 10.10
CA ALA A 89 8.66 22.11 10.67
C ALA A 89 10.09 21.87 11.22
N GLY A 90 10.91 21.12 10.49
CA GLY A 90 12.29 20.79 10.83
C GLY A 90 12.45 19.44 11.54
N SER A 91 11.36 18.73 11.85
CA SER A 91 11.38 17.39 12.43
C SER A 91 11.01 16.34 11.38
N THR A 92 11.83 15.31 11.23
CA THR A 92 11.51 14.19 10.32
C THR A 92 10.51 13.25 10.97
N VAL A 93 9.34 13.08 10.33
CA VAL A 93 8.29 12.13 10.74
C VAL A 93 8.14 11.05 9.68
N THR A 94 8.02 9.80 10.09
CA THR A 94 7.73 8.68 9.18
C THR A 94 6.35 8.12 9.50
N VAL A 95 5.50 8.04 8.48
CA VAL A 95 4.12 7.56 8.55
C VAL A 95 4.01 6.29 7.74
N THR A 96 3.31 5.29 8.28
CA THR A 96 3.06 4.02 7.60
C THR A 96 1.59 3.97 7.21
N VAL A 97 1.28 3.52 5.99
CA VAL A 97 -0.11 3.39 5.51
C VAL A 97 -0.34 1.97 5.00
N PRO A 98 -1.33 1.21 5.49
CA PRO A 98 -2.25 1.61 6.54
C PRO A 98 -1.64 1.43 7.95
N ASP A 99 -1.91 2.38 8.84
CA ASP A 99 -1.61 2.24 10.27
C ASP A 99 -2.78 2.82 11.10
N SER A 100 -3.53 1.95 11.79
CA SER A 100 -4.67 2.38 12.60
C SER A 100 -4.29 2.88 13.99
N ASP A 101 -3.04 2.65 14.41
CA ASP A 101 -2.57 2.97 15.76
C ASP A 101 -1.90 4.35 15.82
N ASP A 102 -1.66 4.99 14.68
CA ASP A 102 -1.05 6.31 14.61
C ASP A 102 -2.08 7.46 14.64
N ALA A 103 -1.57 8.70 14.67
CA ALA A 103 -2.39 9.91 14.76
C ALA A 103 -2.82 10.47 13.40
N TYR A 104 -2.52 9.77 12.30
CA TYR A 104 -2.65 10.25 10.93
C TYR A 104 -3.65 9.37 10.18
N PRO A 105 -4.94 9.77 10.13
CA PRO A 105 -5.94 8.96 9.48
C PRO A 105 -5.53 8.62 8.04
N ASP A 106 -5.58 7.34 7.70
CA ASP A 106 -5.17 6.84 6.42
C ASP A 106 -6.05 5.68 5.95
N ALA A 107 -5.97 5.36 4.66
CA ALA A 107 -6.60 4.17 4.11
C ALA A 107 -6.05 3.80 2.73
N LEU A 108 -6.13 2.51 2.40
CA LEU A 108 -5.97 2.00 1.04
C LEU A 108 -7.33 1.71 0.40
N TYR A 109 -7.50 2.09 -0.86
CA TYR A 109 -8.72 1.82 -1.62
C TYR A 109 -8.45 1.02 -2.90
N ALA A 110 -9.37 0.11 -3.16
CA ALA A 110 -9.34 -0.71 -4.34
C ALA A 110 -9.95 0.01 -5.54
N ALA A 111 -9.30 -0.12 -6.69
CA ALA A 111 -9.88 0.13 -8.00
C ALA A 111 -9.51 -1.03 -8.92
N ASN A 112 -10.45 -1.50 -9.74
CA ASN A 112 -10.24 -2.64 -10.65
C ASN A 112 -9.70 -3.91 -9.94
N GLY A 113 -10.15 -4.16 -8.71
CA GLY A 113 -9.77 -5.32 -7.90
C GLY A 113 -8.37 -5.24 -7.26
N ARG A 114 -7.73 -4.07 -7.26
CA ARG A 114 -6.38 -3.85 -6.69
C ARG A 114 -6.36 -2.62 -5.79
N LEU A 115 -5.68 -2.70 -4.65
CA LEU A 115 -5.42 -1.55 -3.78
C LEU A 115 -4.41 -0.62 -4.45
N ILE A 116 -4.87 0.37 -5.21
CA ILE A 116 -3.97 1.26 -5.98
C ILE A 116 -4.06 2.72 -5.56
N HIS A 117 -4.98 3.05 -4.66
CA HIS A 117 -5.12 4.39 -4.10
C HIS A 117 -4.78 4.35 -2.62
N ALA A 118 -3.94 5.26 -2.16
CA ALA A 118 -3.63 5.46 -0.76
C ALA A 118 -3.92 6.91 -0.37
N TYR A 119 -4.69 7.10 0.68
CA TYR A 119 -5.03 8.42 1.22
C TYR A 119 -4.43 8.55 2.61
N LEU A 120 -3.87 9.71 2.89
CA LEU A 120 -3.25 10.04 4.17
C LEU A 120 -3.58 11.48 4.55
N PHE A 121 -3.84 11.71 5.83
CA PHE A 121 -4.11 13.02 6.40
C PHE A 121 -3.08 13.39 7.47
N THR A 122 -2.31 14.44 7.21
CA THR A 122 -1.28 14.94 8.15
C THR A 122 -1.63 16.36 8.59
N PRO A 123 -1.10 16.86 9.72
CA PRO A 123 -1.18 18.29 10.03
C PRO A 123 -0.68 19.16 8.87
N ALA A 124 -1.26 20.34 8.70
CA ALA A 124 -0.96 21.20 7.57
C ALA A 124 0.47 21.77 7.60
N GLY A 125 1.06 21.94 6.41
CA GLY A 125 2.37 22.56 6.21
C GLY A 125 3.54 21.58 6.22
N TRP A 126 3.26 20.28 6.07
CA TRP A 126 4.29 19.26 6.00
C TRP A 126 4.87 19.16 4.60
N THR A 127 6.16 18.82 4.51
CA THR A 127 6.84 18.59 3.23
C THR A 127 7.12 17.11 3.04
N LEU A 128 6.68 16.54 1.92
CA LEU A 128 6.96 15.14 1.58
C LEU A 128 8.41 14.98 1.13
N VAL A 129 9.27 14.42 1.98
CA VAL A 129 10.71 14.30 1.71
C VAL A 129 11.01 13.02 0.92
N ASN A 130 10.41 11.91 1.31
CA ASN A 130 10.66 10.61 0.69
C ASN A 130 9.48 9.65 0.87
N GLY A 131 9.50 8.53 0.17
CA GLY A 131 8.54 7.47 0.36
C GLY A 131 8.96 6.17 -0.31
N GLY A 132 8.51 5.06 0.26
CA GLY A 132 8.60 3.72 -0.29
C GLY A 132 7.27 3.01 -0.11
N ALA A 133 7.01 2.00 -0.92
CA ALA A 133 5.83 1.15 -0.77
C ALA A 133 6.17 -0.30 -1.06
N THR A 134 5.67 -1.21 -0.22
CA THR A 134 5.65 -2.63 -0.52
C THR A 134 4.38 -2.92 -1.31
N ILE A 135 4.53 -3.55 -2.47
CA ILE A 135 3.43 -3.89 -3.39
C ILE A 135 3.41 -5.40 -3.67
N SER A 136 2.24 -5.94 -3.95
CA SER A 136 2.08 -7.38 -4.24
C SER A 136 2.54 -7.81 -5.64
N GLY A 137 2.89 -6.84 -6.51
CA GLY A 137 3.34 -7.07 -7.88
C GLY A 137 4.70 -6.44 -8.17
N THR A 138 4.88 -5.93 -9.38
CA THR A 138 6.13 -5.25 -9.80
C THR A 138 5.81 -3.94 -10.51
N ALA A 139 6.37 -2.84 -10.00
CA ALA A 139 6.29 -1.53 -10.60
C ALA A 139 7.63 -0.79 -10.42
N GLU A 140 7.86 0.26 -11.19
CA GLU A 140 9.09 1.05 -11.06
C GLU A 140 9.02 2.06 -9.91
N ARG A 141 7.81 2.53 -9.60
CA ARG A 141 7.55 3.62 -8.64
C ARG A 141 6.05 3.78 -8.38
N PHE A 142 5.72 4.60 -7.40
CA PHE A 142 4.37 5.16 -7.21
C PHE A 142 4.38 6.69 -7.24
N ASN A 143 3.21 7.29 -7.46
CA ASN A 143 3.07 8.72 -7.69
C ASN A 143 2.20 9.37 -6.61
N LEU A 144 2.49 10.64 -6.29
CA LEU A 144 1.55 11.54 -5.63
C LEU A 144 0.67 12.10 -6.76
N SER A 145 -0.65 11.88 -6.69
CA SER A 145 -1.59 12.26 -7.74
C SER A 145 -2.05 13.70 -7.57
N HIS A 146 -2.58 13.99 -6.39
CA HIS A 146 -3.05 15.30 -5.99
C HIS A 146 -3.01 15.41 -4.46
N THR A 147 -3.18 16.63 -3.99
CA THR A 147 -3.24 16.98 -2.58
C THR A 147 -4.42 17.90 -2.33
N CYS A 148 -4.69 18.15 -1.07
CA CYS A 148 -5.56 19.24 -0.66
C CYS A 148 -4.98 19.89 0.59
N ALA A 149 -4.53 21.13 0.46
CA ALA A 149 -3.91 21.85 1.57
C ALA A 149 -4.91 22.11 2.72
N GLY A 150 -4.44 21.88 3.93
CA GLY A 150 -5.08 22.38 5.14
C GLY A 150 -4.66 23.81 5.44
N THR A 151 -5.39 24.46 6.33
CA THR A 151 -5.01 25.76 6.87
C THR A 151 -4.24 25.51 8.16
N PRO A 152 -2.92 25.77 8.22
CA PRO A 152 -2.17 25.54 9.45
C PRO A 152 -2.78 26.37 10.57
N THR A 153 -3.06 25.70 11.69
CA THR A 153 -3.39 26.39 12.94
C THR A 153 -2.12 27.08 13.40
N SER A 154 -1.88 28.30 12.89
CA SER A 154 -0.88 29.18 13.49
C SER A 154 -1.30 29.34 14.94
N PRO A 155 -0.46 29.01 15.93
CA PRO A 155 -0.73 29.50 17.26
C PRO A 155 -0.79 31.02 17.10
N SER A 156 -1.96 31.61 17.34
CA SER A 156 -2.08 33.06 17.48
C SER A 156 -0.94 33.47 18.41
N PRO A 157 -0.10 34.46 18.06
CA PRO A 157 0.91 34.93 18.98
C PRO A 157 0.14 35.41 20.21
N THR A 158 0.10 34.58 21.26
CA THR A 158 -0.33 34.99 22.60
C THR A 158 0.48 36.23 22.88
N LEU A 159 -0.19 37.39 22.90
CA LEU A 159 0.41 38.68 23.18
C LEU A 159 1.36 38.47 24.35
N ALA A 160 2.67 38.53 24.07
CA ALA A 160 3.67 38.46 25.11
C ALA A 160 3.29 39.56 26.12
N PRO A 161 3.12 39.25 27.42
CA PRO A 161 2.87 40.29 28.39
C PRO A 161 4.05 41.26 28.30
N SER A 162 3.73 42.50 27.93
CA SER A 162 4.68 43.61 27.90
C SER A 162 5.47 43.61 29.22
N PRO A 163 6.81 43.74 29.22
CA PRO A 163 7.57 43.68 30.45
C PRO A 163 7.22 44.90 31.30
N THR A 164 6.38 44.70 32.31
CA THR A 164 6.10 45.68 33.36
C THR A 164 7.42 45.93 34.10
N ARG A 165 8.05 47.08 33.84
CA ARG A 165 9.16 47.56 34.67
C ARG A 165 8.69 47.73 36.10
N SER A 166 9.47 47.18 37.03
CA SER A 166 9.24 47.23 38.46
C SER A 166 9.56 48.63 39.03
N ALA A 167 8.59 49.15 39.79
CA ALA A 167 8.62 50.07 40.95
C ALA A 167 9.65 51.21 41.06
N SER A 168 9.16 52.45 41.21
CA SER A 168 9.52 53.33 42.35
C SER A 168 8.53 54.51 42.51
N GLU A 169 7.95 54.58 43.72
CA GLU A 169 7.46 55.70 44.54
C GLU A 169 6.40 56.74 44.10
N SER A 170 5.43 56.88 45.03
CA SER A 170 4.57 58.02 45.43
C SER A 170 3.26 58.34 44.67
N PRO A 171 2.11 58.40 45.39
CA PRO A 171 0.82 58.72 44.81
C PRO A 171 0.54 60.24 44.80
N VAL A 172 0.10 60.74 43.65
CA VAL A 172 -0.62 62.02 43.53
C VAL A 172 -2.08 61.70 43.19
N PRO A 173 -3.09 62.26 43.89
CA PRO A 173 -4.47 62.11 43.48
C PRO A 173 -4.75 63.13 42.38
N SER A 174 -4.98 62.67 41.16
CA SER A 174 -5.47 63.53 40.07
C SER A 174 -6.78 62.98 39.54
N GLU A 175 -7.82 63.71 39.93
CA GLU A 175 -9.11 64.02 39.29
C GLU A 175 -9.79 63.00 38.35
N SER A 176 -11.09 62.86 38.63
CA SER A 176 -12.19 62.18 37.93
C SER A 176 -11.98 61.77 36.47
N PRO A 177 -12.47 60.58 36.07
CA PRO A 177 -12.50 60.19 34.67
C PRO A 177 -13.46 61.10 33.90
N SER A 178 -12.92 61.80 32.90
CA SER A 178 -13.73 62.42 31.85
C SER A 178 -14.49 61.31 31.14
N THR A 179 -15.82 61.37 31.20
CA THR A 179 -16.75 60.62 30.36
C THR A 179 -16.34 60.76 28.91
N SER A 180 -15.74 59.70 28.34
CA SER A 180 -15.58 59.56 26.90
C SER A 180 -16.81 58.86 26.36
N GLU A 181 -17.41 59.49 25.37
CA GLU A 181 -18.73 59.21 24.81
C GLU A 181 -18.87 57.79 24.25
N SER A 182 -20.10 57.27 24.34
CA SER A 182 -20.53 56.02 23.71
C SER A 182 -20.15 55.97 22.23
N PRO A 183 -19.76 54.80 21.70
CA PRO A 183 -19.55 54.63 20.28
C PRO A 183 -20.84 54.92 19.50
N VAL A 184 -20.71 55.74 18.46
CA VAL A 184 -21.74 55.94 17.42
C VAL A 184 -22.17 54.58 16.85
N PRO A 185 -23.48 54.30 16.71
CA PRO A 185 -23.93 53.08 16.06
C PRO A 185 -23.56 53.13 14.58
N SER A 186 -22.79 52.15 14.13
CA SER A 186 -22.53 51.92 12.71
C SER A 186 -23.85 51.60 12.01
N GLU A 187 -24.14 52.32 10.93
CA GLU A 187 -25.35 52.13 10.13
C GLU A 187 -25.42 50.69 9.60
N SER A 188 -26.63 50.11 9.68
CA SER A 188 -26.96 48.80 9.12
C SER A 188 -26.62 48.72 7.63
N PRO A 189 -26.22 47.55 7.13
CA PRO A 189 -25.85 47.36 5.73
C PRO A 189 -27.04 47.62 4.81
N SER A 190 -26.79 48.37 3.73
CA SER A 190 -27.71 48.56 2.63
C SER A 190 -28.17 47.20 2.09
N THR A 191 -29.48 47.02 1.99
CA THR A 191 -30.14 45.91 1.29
C THR A 191 -29.58 45.80 -0.13
N SER A 192 -28.76 44.79 -0.38
CA SER A 192 -28.40 44.40 -1.74
C SER A 192 -29.60 43.64 -2.33
N GLU A 193 -30.10 44.14 -3.46
CA GLU A 193 -31.21 43.59 -4.21
C GLU A 193 -31.00 42.10 -4.54
N SER A 194 -32.10 41.34 -4.47
CA SER A 194 -32.15 39.94 -4.91
C SER A 194 -31.66 39.81 -6.35
N PRO A 195 -30.76 38.85 -6.66
CA PRO A 195 -30.43 38.55 -8.04
C PRO A 195 -31.67 37.99 -8.76
N ILE A 196 -31.92 38.57 -9.93
CA ILE A 196 -32.87 38.20 -10.98
C ILE A 196 -32.77 36.68 -11.27
N PRO A 197 -33.87 35.93 -11.39
CA PRO A 197 -33.79 34.52 -11.77
C PRO A 197 -33.18 34.39 -13.18
N SER A 198 -32.10 33.61 -13.30
CA SER A 198 -31.54 33.21 -14.59
C SER A 198 -32.56 32.41 -15.38
N GLU A 199 -32.72 32.77 -16.65
CA GLU A 199 -33.56 32.06 -17.60
C GLU A 199 -33.16 30.59 -17.71
N SER A 200 -34.16 29.72 -17.85
CA SER A 200 -33.98 28.29 -18.08
C SER A 200 -33.03 28.03 -19.26
N PRO A 201 -32.08 27.11 -19.14
CA PRO A 201 -31.30 26.69 -20.29
C PRO A 201 -32.24 26.08 -21.35
N SER A 202 -32.15 26.63 -22.55
CA SER A 202 -32.84 26.13 -23.75
C SER A 202 -32.53 24.64 -23.92
N THR A 203 -33.57 23.86 -24.18
CA THR A 203 -33.53 22.43 -24.52
C THR A 203 -32.45 22.14 -25.55
N SER A 204 -31.36 21.50 -25.10
CA SER A 204 -30.38 20.91 -26.00
C SER A 204 -31.05 19.80 -26.79
N GLU A 205 -30.99 19.90 -28.12
CA GLU A 205 -31.49 18.90 -29.04
C GLU A 205 -30.90 17.51 -28.75
N SER A 206 -31.77 16.50 -28.86
CA SER A 206 -31.41 15.09 -28.73
C SER A 206 -30.24 14.72 -29.64
N PRO A 207 -29.26 13.92 -29.16
CA PRO A 207 -28.21 13.42 -30.02
C PRO A 207 -28.81 12.50 -31.10
N ILE A 208 -28.36 12.70 -32.33
CA ILE A 208 -28.62 11.84 -33.48
C ILE A 208 -28.02 10.46 -33.17
N PRO A 209 -28.75 9.35 -33.29
CA PRO A 209 -28.18 8.03 -33.03
C PRO A 209 -27.08 7.73 -34.05
N SER A 210 -25.88 7.39 -33.58
CA SER A 210 -24.78 6.89 -34.41
C SER A 210 -25.21 5.60 -35.10
N GLU A 211 -24.92 5.52 -36.40
CA GLU A 211 -25.14 4.32 -37.20
C GLU A 211 -24.41 3.11 -36.62
N SER A 212 -25.12 1.98 -36.65
CA SER A 212 -24.65 0.67 -36.21
C SER A 212 -23.39 0.26 -36.97
N PRO A 213 -22.36 -0.29 -36.32
CA PRO A 213 -21.17 -0.75 -37.03
C PRO A 213 -21.54 -1.92 -37.95
N VAL A 214 -21.08 -1.84 -39.21
CA VAL A 214 -21.13 -2.93 -40.17
C VAL A 214 -20.37 -4.15 -39.61
N PRO A 215 -20.93 -5.38 -39.69
CA PRO A 215 -20.23 -6.57 -39.24
C PRO A 215 -19.01 -6.82 -40.13
N SER A 216 -17.82 -6.84 -39.50
CA SER A 216 -16.57 -7.20 -40.16
C SER A 216 -16.62 -8.67 -40.58
N GLU A 217 -16.24 -8.95 -41.83
CA GLU A 217 -16.31 -10.28 -42.43
C GLU A 217 -15.45 -11.31 -41.66
N SER A 218 -16.02 -12.52 -41.54
CA SER A 218 -15.38 -13.69 -40.94
C SER A 218 -14.01 -13.98 -41.57
N PRO A 219 -12.97 -14.28 -40.77
CA PRO A 219 -11.69 -14.72 -41.33
C PRO A 219 -11.86 -16.10 -41.99
N VAL A 220 -11.39 -16.19 -43.24
CA VAL A 220 -11.17 -17.44 -43.97
C VAL A 220 -10.24 -18.37 -43.18
N PRO A 221 -10.56 -19.68 -43.03
CA PRO A 221 -9.66 -20.61 -42.38
C PRO A 221 -8.40 -20.82 -43.23
N SER A 222 -7.25 -20.47 -42.66
CA SER A 222 -5.94 -20.75 -43.25
C SER A 222 -5.69 -22.26 -43.30
N ALA A 223 -5.23 -22.71 -44.46
CA ALA A 223 -4.99 -24.12 -44.78
C ALA A 223 -3.99 -24.78 -43.83
N SER A 224 -4.23 -26.07 -43.56
CA SER A 224 -3.36 -26.94 -42.76
C SER A 224 -1.89 -26.92 -43.24
N PRO A 225 -0.91 -26.92 -42.32
CA PRO A 225 0.48 -27.05 -42.71
C PRO A 225 0.79 -28.48 -43.18
N VAL A 226 1.42 -28.57 -44.35
CA VAL A 226 2.04 -29.80 -44.89
C VAL A 226 3.29 -30.11 -44.06
N PRO A 227 3.53 -31.34 -43.59
CA PRO A 227 4.78 -31.68 -42.94
C PRO A 227 5.89 -31.72 -43.99
N SER A 228 6.75 -30.71 -43.98
CA SER A 228 7.99 -30.71 -44.77
C SER A 228 9.10 -31.37 -43.98
N GLY A 229 9.93 -32.09 -44.73
CA GLY A 229 10.84 -33.11 -44.23
C GLY A 229 11.93 -32.61 -43.28
N THR A 230 12.47 -33.60 -42.59
CA THR A 230 13.73 -33.61 -41.85
C THR A 230 14.85 -32.90 -42.61
N PRO A 231 15.70 -32.13 -41.90
CA PRO A 231 17.11 -32.24 -42.18
C PRO A 231 17.93 -32.58 -40.94
N ASP A 232 18.95 -33.34 -41.27
CA ASP A 232 20.02 -33.91 -40.48
C ASP A 232 20.87 -32.85 -39.78
N GLY A 233 21.57 -33.27 -38.73
CA GLY A 233 22.22 -32.40 -37.76
C GLY A 233 23.50 -31.71 -38.23
N GLY A 234 23.97 -30.78 -37.39
CA GLY A 234 25.34 -30.29 -37.41
C GLY A 234 25.52 -28.82 -36.98
N GLY A 235 26.16 -28.62 -35.82
CA GLY A 235 27.16 -27.56 -35.66
C GLY A 235 26.75 -26.24 -34.99
N GLY A 236 27.08 -26.14 -33.70
CA GLY A 236 27.74 -25.01 -33.02
C GLY A 236 27.39 -23.56 -33.36
N GLY A 237 26.85 -22.83 -32.38
CA GLY A 237 26.68 -21.38 -32.45
C GLY A 237 26.18 -20.79 -31.15
N ASP A 238 27.13 -20.35 -30.33
CA ASP A 238 27.10 -19.65 -29.05
C ASP A 238 26.04 -18.53 -28.91
N LEU A 239 25.16 -18.62 -27.89
CA LEU A 239 24.37 -17.52 -27.31
C LEU A 239 24.05 -17.84 -25.82
N PRO A 240 23.99 -16.84 -24.93
CA PRO A 240 24.22 -17.00 -23.49
C PRO A 240 23.11 -17.78 -22.76
N LEU A 241 23.54 -18.78 -21.97
CA LEU A 241 22.73 -19.45 -20.95
C LEU A 241 22.44 -18.50 -19.78
N THR A 242 21.27 -17.86 -19.76
CA THR A 242 20.63 -17.40 -18.52
C THR A 242 19.46 -18.32 -18.19
N GLY A 243 19.78 -19.51 -17.70
CA GLY A 243 18.78 -20.51 -17.32
C GLY A 243 19.30 -21.64 -16.44
N ALA A 244 20.50 -21.51 -15.87
CA ALA A 244 21.11 -22.53 -15.01
C ALA A 244 20.96 -22.16 -13.53
N ALA A 245 19.75 -22.26 -12.99
CA ALA A 245 19.53 -22.24 -11.53
C ALA A 245 18.25 -22.98 -11.09
N VAL A 246 17.78 -24.00 -11.82
CA VAL A 246 16.60 -24.79 -11.37
C VAL A 246 16.77 -26.31 -11.47
N THR A 247 17.89 -26.83 -11.95
CA THR A 247 18.07 -28.29 -12.09
C THR A 247 18.86 -28.96 -10.96
N SER A 248 19.48 -28.21 -10.05
CA SER A 248 20.33 -28.80 -9.00
C SER A 248 19.56 -29.41 -7.81
N ILE A 249 18.26 -29.14 -7.65
CA ILE A 249 17.50 -29.61 -6.47
C ILE A 249 16.77 -30.95 -6.75
N ALA A 250 16.54 -31.32 -8.01
CA ALA A 250 15.81 -32.56 -8.32
C ALA A 250 16.63 -33.85 -8.12
N LEU A 251 17.98 -33.79 -8.17
CA LEU A 251 18.83 -34.99 -8.03
C LEU A 251 19.24 -35.30 -6.58
N ALA A 252 19.11 -34.35 -5.64
CA ALA A 252 19.41 -34.59 -4.22
C ALA A 252 18.25 -35.29 -3.48
N GLY A 253 16.99 -35.12 -3.93
CA GLY A 253 15.81 -35.69 -3.26
C GLY A 253 15.66 -37.21 -3.43
N VAL A 254 15.98 -37.76 -4.61
CA VAL A 254 15.81 -39.20 -4.89
C VAL A 254 16.85 -40.05 -4.14
N GLY A 255 18.06 -39.53 -3.92
CA GLY A 255 19.13 -40.23 -3.19
C GLY A 255 18.80 -40.49 -1.71
N LEU A 256 18.13 -39.56 -1.03
CA LEU A 256 17.77 -39.70 0.38
C LEU A 256 16.69 -40.77 0.63
N VAL A 257 15.72 -40.89 -0.29
CA VAL A 257 14.66 -41.91 -0.19
C VAL A 257 15.21 -43.31 -0.47
N GLY A 258 16.08 -43.46 -1.48
CA GLY A 258 16.75 -44.73 -1.78
C GLY A 258 17.71 -45.19 -0.67
N GLY A 259 18.50 -44.26 -0.12
CA GLY A 259 19.44 -44.55 0.97
C GLY A 259 18.77 -45.00 2.27
N GLY A 260 17.61 -44.40 2.60
CA GLY A 260 16.83 -44.77 3.79
C GLY A 260 16.28 -46.20 3.73
N VAL A 261 15.76 -46.62 2.57
CA VAL A 261 15.24 -47.99 2.37
C VAL A 261 16.35 -49.03 2.41
N ALA A 262 17.53 -48.74 1.84
CA ALA A 262 18.68 -49.64 1.88
C ALA A 262 19.23 -49.85 3.31
N LEU A 263 19.31 -48.78 4.11
CA LEU A 263 19.74 -48.86 5.51
C LEU A 263 18.77 -49.67 6.37
N LEU A 264 17.45 -49.53 6.16
CA LEU A 264 16.44 -50.32 6.86
C LEU A 264 16.49 -51.81 6.49
N ALA A 265 16.76 -52.13 5.21
CA ALA A 265 16.92 -53.51 4.75
C ALA A 265 18.20 -54.16 5.32
N LEU A 266 19.30 -53.42 5.41
CA LEU A 266 20.55 -53.90 6.00
C LEU A 266 20.44 -54.10 7.52
N ARG A 267 19.67 -53.25 8.22
CA ARG A 267 19.41 -53.42 9.66
C ARG A 267 18.58 -54.68 9.95
N ARG A 268 17.54 -54.95 9.15
CA ARG A 268 16.75 -56.19 9.25
C ARG A 268 17.54 -57.46 8.96
N ARG A 269 18.58 -57.40 8.11
CA ARG A 269 19.46 -58.56 7.86
C ARG A 269 20.40 -58.83 9.03
N ARG A 270 20.81 -57.80 9.77
CA ARG A 270 21.69 -57.93 10.94
C ARG A 270 20.98 -58.57 12.14
N ASP A 271 19.68 -58.34 12.28
CA ASP A 271 18.85 -58.91 13.36
C ASP A 271 18.47 -60.39 13.13
N ARG A 272 18.86 -60.99 11.99
CA ARG A 272 18.56 -62.39 11.64
C ARG A 272 19.71 -63.36 11.91
N ILE A 273 20.77 -62.93 12.60
CA ILE A 273 21.87 -63.82 13.00
C ILE A 273 21.71 -64.14 14.50
N THR A 274 20.78 -65.03 14.82
CA THR A 274 20.74 -65.70 16.12
C THR A 274 21.84 -66.75 16.16
N PHE A 275 22.82 -66.55 17.03
CA PHE A 275 23.82 -67.56 17.40
C PHE A 275 23.09 -68.79 17.95
N THR A 276 23.21 -69.93 17.24
CA THR A 276 23.01 -71.24 17.84
C THR A 276 24.22 -71.53 18.73
N SER A 277 23.99 -71.64 20.03
CA SER A 277 24.86 -72.34 20.97
C SER A 277 24.07 -73.44 21.66
#